data_AF-K1RNK1-F1
#
_entry.id   AF-K1RNK1-F1
#
_cell.length_a   1.000
_cell.length_b   1.000
_cell.length_c   1.000
_cell.angle_alpha   90.00
_cell.angle_beta   90.00
_cell.angle_gamma   90.00
#
_symmetry.space_group_name_H-M   'P 1'
#
loop_
_entity.id
_entity.type
_entity.pdbx_description
1 polymer ?
#
loop_
_entity_poly.entity_id
_entity_poly.type
_entity_poly.pdbx_seq_one_letter_code
_entity_poly.pdbx_strand_id
1 'polypeptide(L)'
;NAPIWQEKLGGTAPMVEQTGIIGVTEGIYNDMIAYSKNSDLMADEDFRKALGEAFIEIAQTDEGKEIISVFSQVGYTWGKDSDYDGERDAQAMLKSAGK
;
A
#
# COMPACT_ATOMS: atom_id res chain seq x y z
N ASN A 1 18.75 -8.73 7.34
CA ASN A 1 19.20 -8.52 5.95
C ASN A 1 20.71 -8.31 5.80
N ALA A 2 21.42 -7.68 6.75
CA ALA A 2 22.88 -7.53 6.67
C ALA A 2 23.69 -8.84 6.50
N PRO A 3 23.35 -9.99 7.14
CA PRO A 3 24.16 -11.21 7.01
C PRO A 3 24.18 -11.78 5.59
N ILE A 4 23.03 -11.77 4.89
CA ILE A 4 22.90 -12.31 3.52
C ILE A 4 23.80 -11.54 2.54
N TRP A 5 23.93 -10.23 2.72
CA TRP A 5 24.73 -9.36 1.85
C TRP A 5 26.21 -9.76 1.81
N GLN A 6 26.83 -9.92 2.98
CA GLN A 6 28.25 -10.25 3.06
C GLN A 6 28.51 -11.75 2.85
N GLU A 7 27.67 -12.62 3.43
CA GLU A 7 27.93 -14.07 3.44
C GLU A 7 27.57 -14.76 2.12
N LYS A 8 26.57 -14.25 1.38
CA LYS A 8 26.04 -14.93 0.18
C LYS A 8 26.17 -14.12 -1.10
N LEU A 9 26.13 -12.79 -1.00
CA LEU A 9 26.15 -11.90 -2.17
C LEU A 9 27.51 -11.23 -2.41
N GLY A 10 28.51 -11.50 -1.57
CA GLY A 10 29.88 -11.02 -1.74
C GLY A 10 30.09 -9.54 -1.38
N GLY A 11 29.16 -8.94 -0.63
CA GLY A 11 29.30 -7.57 -0.13
C GLY A 11 30.53 -7.39 0.76
N THR A 12 31.28 -6.31 0.55
CA THR A 12 32.54 -6.04 1.27
C THR A 12 32.40 -5.04 2.43
N ALA A 13 31.22 -4.41 2.58
CA ALA A 13 30.85 -3.47 3.64
C ALA A 13 29.33 -3.59 3.94
N PRO A 14 28.75 -2.86 4.90
CA PRO A 14 27.30 -2.84 5.11
C PRO A 14 26.54 -2.53 3.81
N MET A 15 25.42 -3.24 3.56
CA MET A 15 24.65 -3.13 2.31
C MET A 15 24.34 -1.68 1.93
N VAL A 16 23.95 -0.85 2.90
CA VAL A 16 23.57 0.55 2.70
C VAL A 16 24.72 1.45 2.23
N GLU A 17 25.97 1.04 2.42
CA GLU A 17 27.17 1.77 1.93
C GLU A 17 27.53 1.38 0.50
N GLN A 18 26.95 0.30 -0.02
CA GLN A 18 27.31 -0.30 -1.30
C GLN A 18 26.15 -0.39 -2.29
N THR A 19 24.92 -0.13 -1.84
CA THR A 19 23.73 -0.08 -2.68
C THR A 19 23.16 1.33 -2.72
N GLY A 20 22.49 1.66 -3.82
CA GLY A 20 21.84 2.94 -4.01
C GLY A 20 20.59 2.81 -4.87
N ILE A 21 19.72 3.81 -4.80
CA ILE A 21 18.52 3.89 -5.63
C ILE A 21 18.92 4.51 -6.97
N ILE A 22 18.77 3.77 -8.07
CA ILE A 22 19.11 4.24 -9.42
C ILE A 22 17.96 4.98 -10.11
N GLY A 23 16.75 4.87 -9.57
CA GLY A 23 15.55 5.51 -10.08
C GLY A 23 14.32 5.08 -9.27
N VAL A 24 13.26 5.87 -9.37
CA VAL A 24 11.94 5.56 -8.82
C VAL A 24 10.91 5.72 -9.94
N THR A 25 9.83 4.94 -9.89
CA THR A 25 8.70 5.11 -10.81
C THR A 25 7.84 6.29 -10.37
N GLU A 26 6.90 6.66 -11.23
CA GLU A 26 5.76 7.46 -10.78
C GLU A 26 5.04 6.73 -9.64
N GLY A 27 4.53 7.51 -8.67
CA GLY A 27 3.80 6.96 -7.55
C GLY A 27 2.46 6.40 -8.00
N ILE A 28 2.11 5.23 -7.48
CA ILE A 28 0.75 4.70 -7.54
C ILE A 28 0.05 4.95 -6.20
N TYR A 29 -1.28 4.88 -6.19
CA TYR A 29 -2.03 5.05 -4.95
C TYR A 29 -1.77 3.89 -3.99
N ASN A 30 -1.83 4.19 -2.69
CA ASN A 30 -1.66 3.19 -1.64
C ASN A 30 -2.84 2.20 -1.60
N ASP A 31 -2.63 1.11 -0.85
CA ASP A 31 -3.59 0.04 -0.66
C ASP A 31 -5.02 0.52 -0.33
N MET A 32 -6.03 -0.14 -0.93
CA MET A 32 -7.45 0.07 -0.61
C MET A 32 -8.02 -1.03 0.28
N ILE A 33 -8.98 -0.62 1.11
CA ILE A 33 -10.00 -1.54 1.64
C ILE A 33 -11.09 -1.68 0.58
N ALA A 34 -11.13 -2.84 -0.07
CA ALA A 34 -12.18 -3.19 -1.04
C ALA A 34 -13.29 -4.01 -0.37
N TYR A 35 -14.54 -3.77 -0.78
CA TYR A 35 -15.68 -4.59 -0.37
C TYR A 35 -16.20 -5.43 -1.54
N SER A 36 -16.81 -6.57 -1.21
CA SER A 36 -17.41 -7.46 -2.19
C SER A 36 -18.71 -6.88 -2.72
N LYS A 37 -18.88 -6.87 -4.06
CA LYS A 37 -20.14 -6.52 -4.72
C LYS A 37 -21.23 -7.60 -4.57
N ASN A 38 -20.87 -8.78 -4.05
CA ASN A 38 -21.77 -9.92 -3.90
C ASN A 38 -22.22 -10.14 -2.45
N SER A 39 -21.96 -9.18 -1.56
CA SER A 39 -22.36 -9.26 -0.15
C SER A 39 -23.55 -8.35 0.10
N ASP A 40 -24.66 -8.93 0.58
CA ASP A 40 -25.87 -8.16 0.92
C ASP A 40 -25.58 -7.11 2.01
N LEU A 41 -24.75 -7.45 3.00
CA LEU A 41 -24.30 -6.52 4.04
C LEU A 41 -23.49 -5.36 3.46
N MET A 42 -22.60 -5.63 2.49
CA MET A 42 -21.82 -4.58 1.83
C MET A 42 -22.63 -3.83 0.76
N ALA A 43 -23.81 -4.31 0.36
CA ALA A 43 -24.69 -3.56 -0.52
C ALA A 43 -25.33 -2.36 0.20
N ASP A 44 -25.52 -2.49 1.52
CA ASP A 44 -26.01 -1.42 2.39
C ASP A 44 -25.03 -0.23 2.41
N GLU A 45 -25.51 0.94 1.99
CA GLU A 45 -24.72 2.19 1.92
C GLU A 45 -24.42 2.76 3.30
N ASP A 46 -25.37 2.68 4.23
CA ASP A 46 -25.20 3.21 5.58
C ASP A 46 -24.18 2.37 6.35
N PHE A 47 -24.23 1.04 6.18
CA PHE A 47 -23.21 0.16 6.74
C PHE A 47 -21.81 0.45 6.19
N ARG A 48 -21.67 0.56 4.86
CA ARG A 48 -20.38 0.87 4.23
C ARG A 48 -19.82 2.19 4.69
N LYS A 49 -20.68 3.20 4.81
CA LYS A 49 -20.30 4.53 5.29
C LYS A 49 -19.80 4.46 6.74
N ALA A 50 -20.56 3.83 7.63
CA ALA A 50 -20.19 3.68 9.04
C ALA A 50 -18.88 2.90 9.20
N LEU A 51 -18.66 1.85 8.40
CA LEU A 51 -17.41 1.09 8.41
C LEU A 51 -16.22 1.94 7.95
N GLY A 52 -16.38 2.72 6.87
CA GLY A 52 -15.31 3.61 6.40
C GLY A 52 -15.00 4.74 7.37
N GLU A 53 -16.01 5.33 8.01
CA GLU A 53 -15.84 6.32 9.08
C GLU A 53 -15.10 5.72 10.28
N ALA A 54 -15.45 4.50 10.71
CA ALA A 54 -14.74 3.81 11.79
C ALA A 54 -13.24 3.60 11.49
N PHE A 55 -12.88 3.25 10.25
CA PHE A 55 -11.46 3.18 9.86
C PHE A 55 -10.80 4.56 9.90
N ILE A 56 -11.44 5.61 9.39
CA ILE A 56 -10.87 6.97 9.44
C ILE A 56 -10.66 7.42 10.89
N GLU A 57 -11.62 7.13 11.77
CA GLU A 57 -11.60 7.52 13.19
C GLU A 57 -10.55 6.75 13.99
N ILE A 58 -10.29 5.47 13.68
CA ILE A 58 -9.27 4.70 14.41
C ILE A 58 -7.90 5.41 14.34
N ALA A 59 -7.57 5.97 13.17
CA ALA A 59 -6.31 6.66 12.93
C ALA A 59 -6.20 8.03 13.61
N GLN A 60 -7.27 8.52 14.25
CA GLN A 60 -7.27 9.80 14.97
C GLN A 60 -6.80 9.66 16.43
N THR A 61 -6.66 8.44 16.93
CA THR A 61 -6.18 8.14 18.30
C THR A 61 -4.77 7.57 18.28
N ASP A 62 -4.02 7.72 19.36
CA ASP A 62 -2.66 7.17 19.44
C ASP A 62 -2.70 5.63 19.53
N GLU A 63 -3.66 5.08 20.27
CA GLU A 63 -3.89 3.64 20.36
C GLU A 63 -4.28 3.06 18.99
N GLY A 64 -5.15 3.74 18.26
CA GLY A 64 -5.56 3.30 16.93
C GLY A 64 -4.46 3.43 15.88
N LYS A 65 -3.60 4.45 15.97
CA LYS A 65 -2.37 4.54 15.16
C LYS A 65 -1.42 3.38 15.43
N GLU A 66 -1.24 2.99 16.69
CA GLU A 66 -0.41 1.85 17.05
C GLU A 66 -0.93 0.55 16.43
N ILE A 67 -2.26 0.35 16.43
CA ILE A 67 -2.90 -0.82 15.81
C ILE A 67 -2.62 -0.89 14.30
N ILE A 68 -2.69 0.24 13.59
CA ILE A 68 -2.54 0.27 12.12
C ILE A 68 -1.08 0.41 11.67
N SER A 69 -0.17 0.75 12.59
CA SER A 69 1.27 0.94 12.33
C SER A 69 1.94 -0.30 11.74
N VAL A 70 1.40 -1.49 12.00
CA VAL A 70 1.91 -2.77 11.49
C VAL A 70 1.96 -2.81 9.95
N PHE A 71 1.13 -2.00 9.28
CA PHE A 71 1.07 -1.87 7.83
C PHE A 71 1.83 -0.64 7.30
N SER A 72 2.60 0.06 8.14
CA SER A 72 3.20 1.37 7.82
C SER A 72 2.18 2.44 7.40
N GLN A 73 0.90 2.22 7.71
CA GLN A 73 -0.18 3.14 7.43
C GLN A 73 -0.24 4.22 8.49
N VAL A 74 -0.52 5.45 8.06
CA VAL A 74 -0.69 6.61 8.97
C VAL A 74 -2.15 7.03 9.13
N GLY A 75 -3.05 6.38 8.38
CA GLY A 75 -4.49 6.59 8.45
C GLY A 75 -5.22 6.17 7.18
N TYR A 76 -6.50 6.54 7.10
CA TYR A 76 -7.40 6.21 6.00
C TYR A 76 -8.10 7.45 5.46
N THR A 77 -8.49 7.40 4.19
CA THR A 77 -9.30 8.43 3.52
C THR A 77 -10.24 7.75 2.53
N TRP A 78 -11.30 8.45 2.13
CA TRP A 78 -12.16 8.00 1.04
C TRP A 78 -11.39 8.03 -0.28
N GLY A 79 -11.25 6.88 -0.91
CA GLY A 79 -10.71 6.76 -2.27
C GLY A 79 -11.78 6.98 -3.33
N LYS A 80 -11.36 7.41 -4.51
CA LYS A 80 -12.17 7.44 -5.74
C LYS A 80 -11.53 6.54 -6.78
N ASP A 81 -12.33 6.05 -7.72
CA ASP A 81 -11.83 5.13 -8.76
C ASP A 81 -10.63 5.69 -9.55
N SER A 82 -10.62 7.00 -9.84
CA SER A 82 -9.52 7.66 -10.56
C SER A 82 -8.20 7.69 -9.78
N ASP A 83 -8.22 7.48 -8.46
CA ASP A 83 -6.97 7.41 -7.69
C ASP A 83 -6.09 6.24 -8.16
N TYR A 84 -6.70 5.18 -8.71
CA TYR A 84 -6.02 3.98 -9.18
C TYR A 84 -5.68 4.00 -10.69
N ASP A 85 -5.82 5.14 -11.37
CA ASP A 85 -5.43 5.26 -12.79
C ASP A 85 -3.93 5.02 -13.01
N GLY A 86 -3.08 5.54 -12.12
CA GLY A 86 -1.63 5.32 -12.21
C GLY A 86 -1.23 3.85 -12.09
N GLU A 87 -1.96 3.07 -11.28
CA GLU A 87 -1.76 1.61 -11.20
C GLU A 87 -2.19 0.94 -12.52
N ARG A 88 -3.33 1.33 -13.08
CA ARG A 88 -3.81 0.80 -14.37
C ARG A 88 -2.81 1.05 -15.50
N ASP A 89 -2.22 2.23 -15.55
CA ASP A 89 -1.19 2.59 -16.53
C ASP A 89 0.09 1.77 -16.32
N ALA A 90 0.55 1.63 -15.08
CA ALA A 90 1.70 0.78 -14.75
C ALA A 90 1.45 -0.69 -15.15
N GLN A 91 0.26 -1.22 -14.87
CA GLN A 91 -0.12 -2.57 -15.30
C GLN A 91 -0.17 -2.71 -16.83
N ALA A 92 -0.66 -1.70 -17.55
CA ALA A 92 -0.69 -1.70 -19.01
C ALA A 92 0.72 -1.71 -19.60
N MET A 93 1.63 -0.89 -19.06
CA MET A 93 3.05 -0.89 -19.42
C MET A 93 3.66 -2.29 -19.22
N LEU A 94 3.50 -2.89 -18.02
CA LEU A 94 4.06 -4.20 -17.71
C LEU A 94 3.55 -5.31 -18.62
N LYS A 95 2.24 -5.33 -18.92
CA LYS A 95 1.64 -6.29 -19.85
C LYS A 95 2.13 -6.13 -21.29
N SER A 96 2.52 -4.91 -21.68
CA SER A 96 3.07 -4.62 -23.01
C SER A 96 4.55 -4.97 -23.13
N ALA A 97 5.33 -4.80 -22.06
CA ALA A 97 6.76 -5.10 -22.02
C ALA A 97 7.08 -6.61 -22.01
N GLY A 98 6.10 -7.44 -21.61
CA GLY A 98 6.22 -8.90 -21.63
C GLY A 98 5.79 -9.57 -22.95
N LYS A 99 5.49 -8.80 -23.99
CA LYS A 99 5.22 -9.27 -25.36
C LYS A 99 6.38 -8.90 -26.27
#